data_AF-A0A2D4NWU4-F1
#
_entry.id   AF-A0A2D4NWU4-F1
#
_cell.length_a   1.000
_cell.length_b   1.000
_cell.length_c   1.000
_cell.angle_alpha   90.00
_cell.angle_beta   90.00
_cell.angle_gamma   90.00
#
_symmetry.space_group_name_H-M   'P 1'
#
loop_
_entity.id
_entity.type
_entity.pdbx_description
1 polymer ?
#
loop_
_entity_poly.entity_id
_entity_poly.type
_entity_poly.pdbx_seq_one_letter_code
_entity_poly.pdbx_strand_id
1 'polypeptide(L)'
;GMAKLGSELMLCQADDLDLIKGKASVKKQLHFLQQLVAVIPAQTNFMLLDSISDSSSYSSTEESFQEIARKNEEFIKQVFSSPDLQAVLNPECHPWNSDIKPLLLGEERQQKRTLRSMTSHEQTLLEASEELEKTVAALDNLRAQCSFLQGNPAGADPSNNTATVLQSLKLITSDYSQLLTAFQQVYENELQKHCERPAPKLSPCDPLFQAVHHSLLLCMQELKGLAQVTETSECIMAAVRRRHEQKVFWNGSTIATLPSKLEELQQKYKTNHATLK
;
A
#
# COMPACT_ATOMS: atom_id res chain seq x y z
N GLY A 1 -34.26 -31.62 18.17
CA GLY A 1 -33.50 -32.71 17.53
C GLY A 1 -34.05 -32.96 16.15
N MET A 2 -33.23 -33.39 15.18
CA MET A 2 -33.61 -33.49 13.75
C MET A 2 -34.92 -34.25 13.49
N ALA A 3 -35.25 -35.25 14.30
CA ALA A 3 -36.52 -35.97 14.17
C ALA A 3 -37.75 -35.17 14.65
N LYS A 4 -37.60 -34.29 15.64
CA LYS A 4 -38.68 -33.39 16.09
C LYS A 4 -39.03 -32.39 14.98
N LEU A 5 -38.01 -31.85 14.32
CA LEU A 5 -38.18 -30.97 13.16
C LEU A 5 -38.84 -31.72 12.00
N GLY A 6 -38.43 -32.96 11.71
CA GLY A 6 -39.05 -33.80 10.69
C GLY A 6 -40.54 -34.07 10.97
N SER A 7 -40.91 -34.29 12.24
CA SER A 7 -42.32 -34.46 12.62
C SER A 7 -43.13 -33.18 12.55
N GLU A 8 -42.54 -32.03 12.89
CA GLU A 8 -43.19 -30.72 12.78
C GLU A 8 -43.43 -30.33 11.30
N LEU A 9 -42.56 -30.78 10.39
CA LEU A 9 -42.70 -30.62 8.94
C LEU A 9 -43.57 -31.71 8.28
N MET A 10 -44.17 -32.61 9.06
CA MET A 10 -44.96 -33.76 8.60
C MET A 10 -44.19 -34.71 7.65
N LEU A 11 -42.86 -34.70 7.71
CA LEU A 11 -41.97 -35.53 6.87
C LEU A 11 -41.69 -36.91 7.49
N CYS A 12 -41.86 -37.05 8.81
CA CYS A 12 -41.73 -38.33 9.52
C CYS A 12 -42.64 -38.39 10.76
N GLN A 13 -43.02 -39.59 11.18
CA GLN A 13 -43.77 -39.81 12.43
C GLN A 13 -42.81 -39.91 13.62
N ALA A 14 -43.33 -39.71 14.85
CA ALA A 14 -42.51 -39.79 16.07
C ALA A 14 -41.85 -41.17 16.24
N ASP A 15 -42.48 -42.22 15.73
CA ASP A 15 -41.99 -43.61 15.79
C ASP A 15 -40.97 -43.94 14.68
N ASP A 16 -40.76 -43.04 13.70
CA ASP A 16 -39.81 -43.23 12.59
C ASP A 16 -38.36 -42.87 12.96
N LEU A 17 -38.11 -42.58 14.24
CA LEU A 17 -36.77 -42.24 14.74
C LEU A 17 -35.77 -43.37 14.51
N ASP A 18 -36.21 -44.63 14.60
CA ASP A 18 -35.36 -45.80 14.36
C ASP A 18 -35.05 -46.01 12.87
N LEU A 19 -35.90 -45.51 11.96
CA LEU A 19 -35.63 -45.46 10.53
C LEU A 19 -34.51 -44.46 10.22
N ILE A 20 -34.57 -43.28 10.84
CA ILE A 20 -33.56 -42.21 10.69
C ILE A 20 -32.24 -42.60 11.36
N LYS A 21 -32.29 -43.29 12.52
CA LYS A 21 -31.10 -43.71 13.29
C LYS A 21 -30.40 -44.97 12.78
N GLY A 22 -30.88 -45.60 11.69
CA GLY A 22 -30.20 -46.80 11.17
C GLY A 22 -30.56 -48.11 11.87
N LYS A 23 -31.57 -48.13 12.74
CA LYS A 23 -31.91 -49.30 13.58
C LYS A 23 -33.00 -50.18 12.99
N ALA A 24 -33.77 -49.66 12.04
CA ALA A 24 -34.78 -50.42 11.32
C ALA A 24 -34.18 -51.29 10.20
N SER A 25 -34.93 -52.28 9.72
CA SER A 25 -34.51 -53.11 8.58
C SER A 25 -34.32 -52.29 7.31
N VAL A 26 -33.30 -52.62 6.51
CA VAL A 26 -32.93 -51.92 5.25
C VAL A 26 -34.13 -51.69 4.30
N LYS A 27 -35.02 -52.69 4.16
CA LYS A 27 -36.21 -52.56 3.30
C LYS A 27 -37.16 -51.44 3.74
N LYS A 28 -37.36 -51.28 5.06
CA LYS A 28 -38.21 -50.23 5.62
C LYS A 28 -37.56 -48.86 5.50
N GLN A 29 -36.25 -48.77 5.70
CA GLN A 29 -35.51 -47.52 5.54
C GLN A 29 -35.50 -47.02 4.08
N LEU A 30 -35.33 -47.94 3.13
CA LEU A 30 -35.39 -47.61 1.71
C LEU A 30 -36.77 -47.10 1.31
N HIS A 31 -37.83 -47.75 1.79
CA HIS A 31 -39.21 -47.31 1.53
C HIS A 31 -39.48 -45.91 2.10
N PHE A 32 -39.01 -45.64 3.32
CA PHE A 32 -39.11 -44.31 3.95
C PHE A 32 -38.38 -43.22 3.14
N LEU A 33 -37.16 -43.50 2.66
CA LEU A 33 -36.42 -42.57 1.79
C LEU A 33 -37.15 -42.32 0.47
N GLN A 34 -37.75 -43.36 -0.12
CA GLN A 34 -38.52 -43.22 -1.34
C GLN A 34 -39.76 -42.33 -1.15
N GLN A 35 -40.43 -42.43 0.00
CA GLN A 35 -41.54 -41.54 0.34
C GLN A 35 -41.08 -40.08 0.51
N LEU A 36 -39.95 -39.83 1.17
CA LEU A 36 -39.38 -38.49 1.30
C LEU A 36 -39.05 -37.87 -0.07
N VAL A 37 -38.47 -38.66 -0.98
CA VAL A 37 -38.16 -38.21 -2.34
C VAL A 37 -39.45 -37.93 -3.14
N ALA A 38 -40.52 -38.69 -2.92
CA ALA A 38 -41.81 -38.47 -3.59
C ALA A 38 -42.51 -37.16 -3.18
N VAL A 39 -42.20 -36.61 -1.99
CA VAL A 39 -42.70 -35.30 -1.55
C VAL A 39 -42.04 -34.14 -2.30
N ILE A 40 -40.85 -34.36 -2.87
CA ILE A 40 -40.18 -33.37 -3.72
C ILE A 40 -40.90 -33.40 -5.09
N PRO A 41 -41.56 -32.31 -5.52
CA PRO A 41 -42.14 -32.25 -6.86
C PRO A 41 -41.02 -32.52 -7.87
N ALA A 42 -41.25 -33.45 -8.79
CA ALA A 42 -40.31 -33.77 -9.85
C ALA A 42 -40.17 -32.59 -10.83
N GLN A 43 -39.46 -31.53 -10.43
CA GLN A 43 -39.04 -30.44 -11.31
C GLN A 43 -38.09 -30.94 -12.42
N THR A 44 -37.63 -32.18 -12.32
CA THR A 44 -36.85 -32.90 -13.33
C THR A 44 -37.67 -33.35 -14.55
N ASN A 45 -39.01 -33.30 -14.51
CA ASN A 45 -39.86 -33.67 -15.65
C ASN A 45 -40.26 -32.48 -16.56
N PHE A 46 -39.82 -31.26 -16.29
CA PHE A 46 -40.00 -30.14 -17.23
C PHE A 46 -38.93 -30.13 -18.35
N MET A 47 -37.95 -31.03 -18.29
CA MET A 47 -36.78 -30.99 -19.18
C MET A 47 -36.89 -31.87 -20.43
N LEU A 48 -37.99 -32.62 -20.64
CA LEU A 48 -38.04 -33.61 -21.73
C LEU A 48 -39.39 -33.77 -22.46
N LEU A 49 -40.27 -32.77 -22.49
CA LEU A 49 -41.39 -32.80 -23.45
C LEU A 49 -41.73 -31.39 -23.99
N ASP A 50 -41.59 -31.28 -25.30
CA ASP A 50 -42.29 -30.38 -26.22
C ASP A 50 -42.15 -28.86 -26.09
N SER A 51 -41.23 -28.36 -26.92
CA SER A 51 -41.56 -27.50 -28.06
C SER A 51 -43.06 -27.26 -28.33
N ILE A 52 -43.36 -26.00 -28.67
CA ILE A 52 -44.61 -25.48 -29.23
C ILE A 52 -45.64 -25.03 -28.16
N SER A 53 -45.48 -23.79 -27.70
CA SER A 53 -46.62 -22.86 -27.69
C SER A 53 -46.12 -21.42 -27.60
N ASP A 54 -46.56 -20.64 -28.57
CA ASP A 54 -46.42 -19.19 -28.62
C ASP A 54 -47.05 -18.49 -27.40
N SER A 55 -46.61 -17.25 -27.20
CA SER A 55 -47.21 -16.20 -26.38
C SER A 55 -46.87 -16.19 -24.89
N SER A 56 -45.92 -15.33 -24.52
CA SER A 56 -46.29 -14.02 -23.97
C SER A 56 -45.05 -13.20 -23.60
N SER A 57 -44.99 -12.00 -24.18
CA SER A 57 -43.99 -10.98 -23.88
C SER A 57 -44.25 -10.39 -22.49
N TYR A 58 -43.52 -10.86 -21.48
CA TYR A 58 -43.24 -10.11 -20.27
C TYR A 58 -41.76 -10.32 -19.92
N SER A 59 -40.92 -9.37 -20.34
CA SER A 59 -39.51 -9.32 -19.95
C SER A 59 -39.40 -8.84 -18.50
N SER A 60 -39.61 -9.75 -17.55
CA SER A 60 -39.02 -9.61 -16.23
C SER A 60 -37.56 -10.05 -16.35
N THR A 61 -36.65 -9.17 -15.96
CA THR A 61 -35.20 -9.43 -15.82
C THR A 61 -34.93 -10.41 -14.67
N GLU A 62 -35.51 -11.60 -14.73
CA GLU A 62 -35.00 -12.78 -14.04
C GLU A 62 -34.16 -13.54 -15.05
N GLU A 63 -32.84 -13.39 -14.97
CA GLU A 63 -31.94 -14.25 -15.73
C GLU A 63 -32.25 -15.69 -15.29
N SER A 64 -32.71 -16.51 -16.23
CA SER A 64 -32.98 -17.92 -15.98
C SER A 64 -31.74 -18.56 -15.33
N PHE A 65 -31.94 -19.47 -14.36
CA PHE A 65 -30.83 -20.23 -13.77
C PHE A 65 -29.96 -20.90 -14.83
N GLN A 66 -30.52 -21.26 -15.98
CA GLN A 66 -29.78 -21.83 -17.10
C GLN A 66 -28.92 -20.79 -17.83
N GLU A 67 -29.36 -19.54 -17.87
CA GLU A 67 -28.59 -18.42 -18.40
C GLU A 67 -27.47 -18.02 -17.44
N ILE A 68 -27.73 -18.03 -16.13
CA ILE A 68 -26.70 -17.84 -15.09
C ILE A 68 -25.68 -18.98 -15.14
N ALA A 69 -26.13 -20.24 -15.29
CA ALA A 69 -25.23 -21.39 -15.43
C ALA A 69 -24.35 -21.28 -16.68
N ARG A 70 -24.95 -20.86 -17.82
CA ARG A 70 -24.22 -20.60 -19.07
C ARG A 70 -23.19 -19.48 -18.90
N LYS A 71 -23.58 -18.36 -18.29
CA LYS A 71 -22.67 -17.23 -18.00
C LYS A 71 -21.56 -17.60 -17.04
N ASN A 72 -21.85 -18.41 -16.02
CA ASN A 72 -20.85 -18.90 -15.09
C ASN A 72 -19.89 -19.87 -15.79
N GLU A 73 -20.37 -20.75 -16.66
CA GLU A 73 -19.52 -21.64 -17.44
C GLU A 73 -18.62 -20.84 -18.40
N GLU A 74 -19.17 -19.83 -19.09
CA GLU A 74 -18.41 -18.92 -19.95
C GLU A 74 -17.38 -18.10 -19.16
N PHE A 75 -17.76 -17.59 -17.99
CA PHE A 75 -16.86 -16.87 -17.09
C PHE A 75 -15.72 -17.77 -16.60
N ILE A 76 -16.03 -19.00 -16.18
CA ILE A 76 -15.01 -19.96 -15.76
C ILE A 76 -14.08 -20.30 -16.93
N LYS A 77 -14.61 -20.52 -18.13
CA LYS A 77 -13.79 -20.71 -19.35
C LYS A 77 -12.92 -19.50 -19.62
N GLN A 78 -13.44 -18.28 -19.47
CA GLN A 78 -12.69 -17.04 -19.65
C GLN A 78 -11.58 -16.88 -18.61
N VAL A 79 -11.85 -17.22 -17.34
CA VAL A 79 -10.88 -17.17 -16.24
C VAL A 79 -9.75 -18.17 -16.49
N PHE A 80 -10.06 -19.40 -16.91
CA PHE A 80 -9.03 -20.42 -17.21
C PHE A 80 -8.32 -20.21 -18.55
N SER A 81 -8.96 -19.55 -19.50
CA SER A 81 -8.34 -19.16 -20.78
C SER A 81 -7.58 -17.84 -20.68
N SER A 82 -7.74 -17.10 -19.59
CA SER A 82 -7.02 -15.84 -19.39
C SER A 82 -5.52 -16.13 -19.19
N PRO A 83 -4.65 -15.48 -19.96
CA PRO A 83 -3.21 -15.59 -19.78
C PRO A 83 -2.76 -15.11 -18.39
N ASP A 84 -3.54 -14.24 -17.74
CA ASP A 84 -3.21 -13.70 -16.40
C ASP A 84 -3.30 -14.77 -15.31
N LEU A 85 -4.30 -15.66 -15.37
CA LEU A 85 -4.41 -16.77 -14.40
C LEU A 85 -3.29 -17.78 -14.62
N GLN A 86 -2.94 -18.08 -15.88
CA GLN A 86 -1.80 -18.94 -16.19
C GLN A 86 -0.48 -18.33 -15.72
N ALA A 87 -0.30 -17.01 -15.83
CA ALA A 87 0.87 -16.30 -15.32
C ALA A 87 0.94 -16.25 -13.78
N VAL A 88 -0.22 -16.28 -13.09
CA VAL A 88 -0.28 -16.37 -11.61
C VAL A 88 -0.05 -17.80 -11.12
N LEU A 89 -0.60 -18.81 -11.80
CA LEU A 89 -0.45 -20.22 -11.44
C LEU A 89 0.92 -20.78 -11.83
N ASN A 90 1.49 -20.30 -12.93
CA ASN A 90 2.87 -20.51 -13.35
C ASN A 90 3.57 -19.14 -13.39
N PRO A 91 3.98 -18.59 -12.23
CA PRO A 91 4.87 -17.45 -12.26
C PRO A 91 6.11 -17.90 -13.01
N GLU A 92 6.40 -17.27 -14.15
CA GLU A 92 7.69 -17.40 -14.79
C GLU A 92 8.72 -16.77 -13.85
N CYS A 93 9.19 -17.57 -12.89
CA CYS A 93 10.38 -17.30 -12.12
C CYS A 93 11.56 -17.35 -13.08
N HIS A 94 11.68 -16.35 -13.94
CA HIS A 94 12.93 -16.02 -14.59
C HIS A 94 13.86 -15.57 -13.46
N PRO A 95 14.86 -16.36 -13.06
CA PRO A 95 15.79 -15.98 -11.99
C PRO A 95 16.59 -14.72 -12.35
N TRP A 96 16.49 -14.30 -13.60
CA TRP A 96 17.25 -13.26 -14.23
C TRP A 96 16.29 -12.11 -14.56
N ASN A 97 16.28 -11.08 -13.71
CA ASN A 97 15.70 -9.76 -14.03
C ASN A 97 16.22 -9.27 -15.39
N SER A 98 15.47 -8.37 -16.04
CA SER A 98 15.82 -7.77 -17.32
C SER A 98 17.22 -7.11 -17.36
N ASP A 99 17.82 -6.89 -16.19
CA ASP A 99 19.17 -6.36 -16.01
C ASP A 99 20.27 -7.40 -16.28
N ILE A 100 19.98 -8.71 -16.21
CA ILE A 100 20.98 -9.78 -16.40
C ILE A 100 20.94 -10.37 -17.82
N LYS A 101 19.84 -10.22 -18.57
CA LYS A 101 19.78 -10.60 -19.99
C LYS A 101 20.89 -9.98 -20.87
N PRO A 102 21.28 -8.69 -20.73
CA PRO A 102 22.40 -8.14 -21.48
C PRO A 102 23.77 -8.69 -21.04
N LEU A 103 23.90 -9.24 -19.84
CA LEU A 103 25.14 -9.88 -19.37
C LEU A 103 25.32 -11.26 -20.01
N LEU A 104 24.23 -12.04 -20.13
CA LEU A 104 24.25 -13.37 -20.76
C LEU A 104 24.42 -13.29 -22.30
N LEU A 105 23.81 -12.31 -22.98
CA LEU A 105 24.09 -12.07 -24.41
C LEU A 105 25.53 -11.54 -24.64
N GLY A 106 26.12 -10.90 -23.63
CA GLY A 106 27.54 -10.56 -23.62
C GLY A 106 28.44 -11.80 -23.56
N GLU A 107 28.01 -12.83 -22.84
CA GLU A 107 28.72 -14.11 -22.69
C GLU A 107 28.73 -14.95 -23.97
N GLU A 108 27.69 -14.96 -24.79
CA GLU A 108 27.73 -15.69 -26.08
C GLU A 108 28.76 -15.11 -27.06
N ARG A 109 28.99 -13.79 -27.03
CA ARG A 109 30.09 -13.15 -27.79
C ARG A 109 31.46 -13.41 -27.15
N GLN A 110 31.52 -13.70 -25.85
CA GLN A 110 32.73 -14.10 -25.16
C GLN A 110 33.05 -15.58 -25.32
N GLN A 111 32.07 -16.48 -25.43
CA GLN A 111 32.26 -17.92 -25.61
C GLN A 111 32.97 -18.29 -26.91
N LYS A 112 32.75 -17.53 -27.99
CA LYS A 112 33.55 -17.66 -29.23
C LYS A 112 35.00 -17.15 -29.08
N ARG A 113 35.31 -16.33 -28.07
CA ARG A 113 36.68 -15.95 -27.68
C ARG A 113 37.31 -16.93 -26.68
N THR A 114 36.53 -17.66 -25.89
CA THR A 114 37.03 -18.52 -24.80
C THR A 114 37.83 -19.73 -25.30
N LEU A 115 37.56 -20.23 -26.51
CA LEU A 115 38.38 -21.32 -27.10
C LEU A 115 39.82 -20.89 -27.43
N ARG A 116 40.08 -19.59 -27.58
CA ARG A 116 41.42 -19.01 -27.75
C ARG A 116 42.04 -18.51 -26.43
N SER A 117 41.27 -18.52 -25.34
CA SER A 117 41.65 -17.99 -24.01
C SER A 117 42.05 -19.06 -22.99
N MET A 118 41.78 -20.34 -23.26
CA MET A 118 42.15 -21.43 -22.34
C MET A 118 43.67 -21.57 -22.18
N THR A 119 44.46 -21.27 -23.22
CA THR A 119 45.93 -21.32 -23.17
C THR A 119 46.54 -20.18 -22.35
N SER A 120 45.88 -19.03 -22.24
CA SER A 120 46.37 -17.92 -21.42
C SER A 120 46.04 -18.10 -19.94
N HIS A 121 44.93 -18.79 -19.61
CA HIS A 121 44.55 -18.98 -18.22
C HIS A 121 45.47 -19.96 -17.48
N GLU A 122 45.89 -21.04 -18.15
CA GLU A 122 46.85 -22.00 -17.60
C GLU A 122 48.21 -21.36 -17.31
N GLN A 123 48.65 -20.44 -18.17
CA GLN A 123 49.87 -19.64 -17.96
C GLN A 123 49.73 -18.67 -16.78
N THR A 124 48.57 -18.00 -16.63
CA THR A 124 48.31 -17.15 -15.45
C THR A 124 48.21 -17.94 -14.14
N LEU A 125 47.76 -19.20 -14.20
CA LEU A 125 47.67 -20.09 -13.04
C LEU A 125 49.07 -20.56 -12.61
N LEU A 126 49.94 -20.82 -13.59
CA LEU A 126 51.34 -21.18 -13.36
C LEU A 126 52.12 -20.00 -12.78
N GLU A 127 51.94 -18.79 -13.33
CA GLU A 127 52.52 -17.55 -12.80
C GLU A 127 52.03 -17.23 -11.38
N ALA A 128 50.74 -17.40 -11.10
CA ALA A 128 50.19 -17.21 -9.76
C ALA A 128 50.70 -18.26 -8.75
N SER A 129 50.92 -19.50 -9.20
CA SER A 129 51.52 -20.54 -8.38
C SER A 129 52.99 -20.27 -8.07
N GLU A 130 53.76 -19.78 -9.06
CA GLU A 130 55.15 -19.39 -8.88
C GLU A 130 55.26 -18.17 -7.94
N GLU A 131 54.36 -17.20 -8.07
CA GLU A 131 54.31 -16.04 -7.18
C GLU A 131 53.92 -16.47 -5.75
N LEU A 132 52.97 -17.39 -5.60
CA LEU A 132 52.61 -17.94 -4.30
C LEU A 132 53.81 -18.64 -3.65
N GLU A 133 54.55 -19.46 -4.39
CA GLU A 133 55.76 -20.13 -3.89
C GLU A 133 56.84 -19.13 -3.48
N LYS A 134 57.04 -18.06 -4.27
CA LYS A 134 57.94 -16.95 -3.91
C LYS A 134 57.49 -16.24 -2.63
N THR A 135 56.19 -15.97 -2.47
CA THR A 135 55.69 -15.34 -1.24
C THR A 135 55.82 -16.24 -0.02
N VAL A 136 55.62 -17.55 -0.17
CA VAL A 136 55.82 -18.53 0.91
C VAL A 136 57.29 -18.59 1.31
N ALA A 137 58.21 -18.63 0.34
CA ALA A 137 59.65 -18.59 0.60
C ALA A 137 60.08 -17.27 1.27
N ALA A 138 59.50 -16.13 0.85
CA ALA A 138 59.75 -14.84 1.48
C ALA A 138 59.21 -14.79 2.91
N LEU A 139 58.03 -15.37 3.19
CA LEU A 139 57.46 -15.47 4.53
C LEU A 139 58.29 -16.39 5.43
N ASP A 140 58.78 -17.52 4.94
CA ASP A 140 59.66 -18.40 5.71
C ASP A 140 61.03 -17.76 5.97
N ASN A 141 61.55 -16.97 5.02
CA ASN A 141 62.76 -16.17 5.22
C ASN A 141 62.52 -15.08 6.29
N LEU A 142 61.41 -14.36 6.22
CA LEU A 142 61.04 -13.36 7.23
C LEU A 142 60.83 -14.01 8.60
N ARG A 143 60.21 -15.20 8.65
CA ARG A 143 60.05 -16.00 9.87
C ARG A 143 61.40 -16.41 10.46
N ALA A 144 62.36 -16.81 9.62
CA ALA A 144 63.72 -17.13 10.06
C ALA A 144 64.47 -15.88 10.58
N GLN A 145 64.29 -14.72 9.94
CA GLN A 145 64.78 -13.43 10.44
C GLN A 145 64.11 -13.03 11.77
N CYS A 146 62.85 -13.44 11.96
CA CYS A 146 62.07 -13.25 13.18
C CYS A 146 62.25 -14.38 14.22
N SER A 147 63.29 -15.21 14.12
CA SER A 147 63.61 -16.26 15.10
C SER A 147 63.79 -15.73 16.53
N PHE A 148 64.13 -14.44 16.70
CA PHE A 148 64.17 -13.75 17.99
C PHE A 148 62.79 -13.61 18.67
N LEU A 149 61.69 -13.75 17.92
CA LEU A 149 60.32 -13.75 18.43
C LEU A 149 59.87 -15.14 18.92
N GLN A 150 60.54 -16.20 18.43
CA GLN A 150 60.25 -17.59 18.73
C GLN A 150 61.03 -18.00 19.99
N GLY A 151 60.71 -17.36 21.13
CA GLY A 151 61.35 -17.63 22.41
C GLY A 151 61.27 -19.11 22.77
N ASN A 152 62.40 -19.82 22.72
CA ASN A 152 62.53 -21.16 23.25
C ASN A 152 62.66 -21.05 24.78
N PRO A 153 61.80 -21.70 25.60
CA PRO A 153 61.78 -21.49 27.05
C PRO A 153 62.89 -22.24 27.82
N ALA A 154 63.96 -22.69 27.15
CA ALA A 154 64.99 -23.51 27.76
C ALA A 154 66.38 -22.90 27.56
N GLY A 155 66.88 -22.19 28.58
CA GLY A 155 68.26 -21.71 28.66
C GLY A 155 68.36 -20.20 28.83
N ALA A 156 68.80 -19.77 30.01
CA ALA A 156 68.91 -18.39 30.47
C ALA A 156 69.89 -17.51 29.66
N ASP A 157 69.50 -16.25 29.39
CA ASP A 157 70.29 -15.02 29.66
C ASP A 157 69.52 -13.72 29.34
N PRO A 158 69.93 -12.53 29.84
CA PRO A 158 69.05 -11.43 30.22
C PRO A 158 68.76 -10.43 29.07
N SER A 159 68.10 -10.87 28.01
CA SER A 159 67.37 -9.94 27.11
C SER A 159 65.90 -9.88 27.50
N ASN A 160 65.63 -9.60 28.78
CA ASN A 160 64.27 -9.53 29.34
C ASN A 160 63.40 -8.46 28.65
N ASN A 161 63.99 -7.50 27.93
CA ASN A 161 63.24 -6.42 27.30
C ASN A 161 62.44 -6.90 26.09
N THR A 162 63.01 -7.74 25.21
CA THR A 162 62.29 -8.25 24.03
C THR A 162 61.20 -9.25 24.40
N ALA A 163 61.46 -10.14 25.37
CA ALA A 163 60.43 -11.05 25.89
C ALA A 163 59.29 -10.27 26.57
N THR A 164 59.60 -9.25 27.38
CA THR A 164 58.58 -8.41 28.04
C THR A 164 57.80 -7.56 27.02
N VAL A 165 58.47 -7.01 26.00
CA VAL A 165 57.81 -6.27 24.91
C VAL A 165 56.91 -7.19 24.09
N LEU A 166 57.31 -8.42 23.82
CA LEU A 166 56.47 -9.40 23.14
C LEU A 166 55.26 -9.82 23.95
N GLN A 167 55.43 -10.06 25.25
CA GLN A 167 54.32 -10.35 26.15
C GLN A 167 53.39 -9.14 26.26
N SER A 168 53.93 -7.91 26.28
CA SER A 168 53.15 -6.68 26.26
C SER A 168 52.39 -6.49 24.95
N LEU A 169 53.01 -6.75 23.79
CA LEU A 169 52.35 -6.69 22.50
C LEU A 169 51.27 -7.77 22.38
N LYS A 170 51.53 -8.97 22.88
CA LYS A 170 50.57 -10.08 22.91
C LYS A 170 49.39 -9.75 23.83
N LEU A 171 49.65 -9.11 24.97
CA LEU A 171 48.63 -8.60 25.88
C LEU A 171 47.80 -7.49 25.22
N ILE A 172 48.42 -6.50 24.58
CA ILE A 172 47.72 -5.42 23.86
C ILE A 172 46.88 -5.99 22.71
N THR A 173 47.41 -6.97 21.97
CA THR A 173 46.68 -7.64 20.88
C THR A 173 45.50 -8.44 21.44
N SER A 174 45.69 -9.11 22.57
CA SER A 174 44.62 -9.83 23.27
C SER A 174 43.53 -8.88 23.78
N ASP A 175 43.92 -7.79 24.46
CA ASP A 175 43.01 -6.76 24.95
C ASP A 175 42.24 -6.11 23.80
N TYR A 176 42.92 -5.81 22.69
CA TYR A 176 42.27 -5.27 21.49
C TYR A 176 41.29 -6.27 20.88
N SER A 177 41.65 -7.55 20.80
CA SER A 177 40.74 -8.60 20.31
C SER A 177 39.51 -8.75 21.23
N GLN A 178 39.69 -8.60 22.54
CA GLN A 178 38.60 -8.63 23.51
C GLN A 178 37.71 -7.40 23.40
N LEU A 179 38.29 -6.22 23.20
CA LEU A 179 37.55 -4.97 22.96
C LEU A 179 36.74 -5.05 21.66
N LEU A 180 37.34 -5.58 20.59
CA LEU A 180 36.66 -5.77 19.31
C LEU A 180 35.51 -6.77 19.43
N THR A 181 35.70 -7.86 20.19
CA THR A 181 34.64 -8.85 20.48
C THR A 181 33.51 -8.22 21.30
N ALA A 182 33.83 -7.44 22.33
CA ALA A 182 32.83 -6.72 23.13
C ALA A 182 32.07 -5.69 22.27
N PHE A 183 32.78 -4.95 21.43
CA PHE A 183 32.17 -4.01 20.49
C PHE A 183 31.24 -4.73 19.50
N GLN A 184 31.66 -5.86 18.97
CA GLN A 184 30.82 -6.65 18.06
C GLN A 184 29.58 -7.18 18.77
N GLN A 185 29.68 -7.65 20.02
CA GLN A 185 28.50 -8.04 20.79
C GLN A 185 27.54 -6.88 21.05
N VAL A 186 28.04 -5.68 21.36
CA VAL A 186 27.20 -4.48 21.50
C VAL A 186 26.58 -4.11 20.15
N TYR A 187 27.34 -4.25 19.06
CA TYR A 187 26.84 -4.01 17.72
C TYR A 187 25.68 -4.96 17.39
N GLU A 188 25.86 -6.28 17.50
CA GLU A 188 24.80 -7.26 17.19
C GLU A 188 23.57 -7.12 18.12
N ASN A 189 23.78 -6.86 19.42
CA ASN A 189 22.68 -6.83 20.38
C ASN A 189 21.87 -5.53 20.38
N GLU A 190 22.55 -4.39 20.21
CA GLU A 190 21.98 -3.06 20.37
C GLU A 190 21.94 -2.25 19.07
N LEU A 191 23.06 -2.12 18.34
CA LEU A 191 23.11 -1.26 17.15
C LEU A 191 22.55 -1.89 15.89
N GLN A 192 22.66 -3.20 15.71
CA GLN A 192 22.28 -3.89 14.47
C GLN A 192 20.80 -3.67 14.15
N LYS A 193 19.94 -3.68 15.18
CA LYS A 193 18.50 -3.36 15.05
C LYS A 193 18.24 -1.94 14.53
N HIS A 194 19.17 -1.02 14.76
CA HIS A 194 19.09 0.35 14.27
C HIS A 194 19.75 0.52 12.89
N CYS A 195 20.81 -0.24 12.60
CA CYS A 195 21.53 -0.22 11.33
C CYS A 195 20.79 -0.98 10.21
N GLU A 196 20.11 -2.08 10.53
CA GLU A 196 19.28 -2.85 9.58
C GLU A 196 17.88 -2.28 9.42
N ARG A 197 17.54 -1.23 10.20
CA ARG A 197 16.24 -0.58 10.08
C ARG A 197 16.18 0.04 8.67
N PRO A 198 15.24 -0.41 7.82
CA PRO A 198 15.04 0.23 6.52
C PRO A 198 14.79 1.72 6.79
N ALA A 199 15.35 2.59 5.94
CA ALA A 199 15.10 4.03 6.02
C ALA A 199 13.60 4.24 6.30
N PRO A 200 13.23 4.99 7.36
CA PRO A 200 11.83 5.13 7.75
C PRO A 200 11.08 5.58 6.52
N LYS A 201 10.21 4.71 6.01
CA LYS A 201 9.34 5.02 4.89
C LYS A 201 8.46 6.14 5.41
N LEU A 202 8.82 7.37 5.08
CA LEU A 202 7.93 8.50 5.17
C LEU A 202 6.69 8.03 4.40
N SER A 203 5.60 7.76 5.13
CA SER A 203 4.28 7.55 4.54
C SER A 203 4.13 8.58 3.43
N PRO A 204 3.65 8.23 2.23
CA PRO A 204 3.52 9.19 1.15
C PRO A 204 2.78 10.38 1.74
N CYS A 205 3.49 11.50 1.92
CA CYS A 205 2.92 12.67 2.55
C CYS A 205 1.97 13.36 1.55
N ASP A 206 1.89 12.81 0.33
CA ASP A 206 1.05 13.24 -0.78
C ASP A 206 -0.41 13.45 -0.39
N PRO A 207 -1.12 12.57 0.35
CA PRO A 207 -2.52 12.79 0.68
C PRO A 207 -2.71 13.95 1.66
N LEU A 208 -1.80 14.11 2.64
CA LEU A 208 -1.83 15.22 3.59
C LEU A 208 -1.47 16.54 2.90
N PHE A 209 -0.44 16.54 2.05
CA PHE A 209 0.00 17.72 1.33
C PHE A 209 -1.04 18.15 0.28
N GLN A 210 -1.67 17.20 -0.42
CA GLN A 210 -2.79 17.46 -1.32
C GLN A 210 -4.02 17.98 -0.57
N ALA A 211 -4.35 17.41 0.60
CA ALA A 211 -5.47 17.88 1.41
C ALA A 211 -5.26 19.31 1.93
N VAL A 212 -4.05 19.61 2.41
CA VAL A 212 -3.67 20.96 2.86
C VAL A 212 -3.68 21.92 1.67
N HIS A 213 -3.07 21.57 0.54
CA HIS A 213 -3.07 22.40 -0.66
C HIS A 213 -4.48 22.67 -1.18
N HIS A 214 -5.36 21.67 -1.19
CA HIS A 214 -6.75 21.82 -1.58
C HIS A 214 -7.53 22.74 -0.62
N SER A 215 -7.33 22.58 0.70
CA SER A 215 -7.96 23.44 1.71
C SER A 215 -7.49 24.90 1.59
N LEU A 216 -6.20 25.10 1.31
CA LEU A 216 -5.62 26.44 1.12
C LEU A 216 -6.14 27.09 -0.16
N LEU A 217 -6.31 26.33 -1.24
CA LEU A 217 -6.90 26.78 -2.50
C LEU A 217 -8.37 27.22 -2.31
N LEU A 218 -9.16 26.43 -1.57
CA LEU A 218 -10.54 26.79 -1.23
C LEU A 218 -10.60 28.10 -0.42
N CYS A 219 -9.74 28.23 0.60
CA CYS A 219 -9.65 29.45 1.40
C CYS A 219 -9.29 30.68 0.54
N MET A 220 -8.34 30.54 -0.40
CA MET A 220 -8.00 31.63 -1.33
C MET A 220 -9.19 32.00 -2.23
N GLN A 221 -9.97 31.03 -2.69
CA GLN A 221 -11.15 31.28 -3.52
C GLN A 221 -12.25 31.99 -2.72
N GLU A 222 -12.49 31.58 -1.48
CA GLU A 222 -13.44 32.25 -0.58
C GLU A 222 -13.03 33.69 -0.29
N LEU A 223 -11.76 33.92 0.02
CA LEU A 223 -11.24 35.28 0.24
C LEU A 223 -11.39 36.17 -0.99
N LYS A 224 -11.16 35.62 -2.19
CA LYS A 224 -11.39 36.34 -3.45
C LYS A 224 -12.87 36.66 -3.66
N GLY A 225 -13.76 35.72 -3.33
CA GLY A 225 -15.21 35.94 -3.35
C GLY A 225 -15.63 37.03 -2.36
N LEU A 226 -15.11 37.00 -1.14
CA LEU A 226 -15.39 37.99 -0.10
C LEU A 226 -14.89 39.40 -0.50
N ALA A 227 -13.72 39.49 -1.11
CA ALA A 227 -13.20 40.76 -1.64
C ALA A 227 -14.13 41.34 -2.71
N GLN A 228 -14.62 40.49 -3.63
CA GLN A 228 -15.56 40.91 -4.67
C GLN A 228 -16.93 41.32 -4.10
N VAL A 229 -17.43 40.62 -3.08
CA VAL A 229 -18.66 41.02 -2.35
C VAL A 229 -18.46 42.37 -1.65
N THR A 230 -17.28 42.61 -1.08
CA THR A 230 -16.97 43.88 -0.42
C THR A 230 -16.92 45.02 -1.44
N GLU A 231 -16.25 44.84 -2.57
CA GLU A 231 -16.19 45.82 -3.66
C GLU A 231 -17.58 46.12 -4.24
N THR A 232 -18.38 45.08 -4.50
CA THR A 232 -19.76 45.27 -4.98
C THR A 232 -20.63 45.99 -3.96
N SER A 233 -20.48 45.69 -2.67
CA SER A 233 -21.17 46.41 -1.59
C SER A 233 -20.78 47.89 -1.56
N GLU A 234 -19.49 48.22 -1.66
CA GLU A 234 -19.02 49.60 -1.76
C GLU A 234 -19.59 50.31 -2.99
N CYS A 235 -19.60 49.63 -4.15
CA CYS A 235 -20.16 50.18 -5.39
C CYS A 235 -21.68 50.43 -5.27
N ILE A 236 -22.42 49.51 -4.65
CA ILE A 236 -23.85 49.68 -4.35
C ILE A 236 -24.05 50.85 -3.40
N MET A 237 -23.28 50.94 -2.31
CA MET A 237 -23.36 52.06 -1.37
C MET A 237 -23.08 53.40 -2.05
N ALA A 238 -22.07 53.46 -2.93
CA ALA A 238 -21.76 54.65 -3.72
C ALA A 238 -22.89 55.01 -4.71
N ALA A 239 -23.50 54.02 -5.35
CA ALA A 239 -24.65 54.24 -6.24
C ALA A 239 -25.90 54.71 -5.47
N VAL A 240 -26.15 54.15 -4.28
CA VAL A 240 -27.23 54.58 -3.38
C VAL A 240 -27.00 56.01 -2.90
N ARG A 241 -25.76 56.37 -2.53
CA ARG A 241 -25.42 57.74 -2.11
C ARG A 241 -25.63 58.74 -3.25
N ARG A 242 -25.14 58.44 -4.46
CA ARG A 242 -25.40 59.26 -5.66
C ARG A 242 -26.90 59.42 -5.95
N ARG A 243 -27.68 58.33 -5.85
CA ARG A 243 -29.15 58.37 -5.99
C ARG A 243 -29.82 59.21 -4.91
N HIS A 244 -29.33 59.16 -3.66
CA HIS A 244 -29.84 59.94 -2.55
C HIS A 244 -29.55 61.43 -2.76
N GLU A 245 -28.32 61.79 -3.10
CA GLU A 245 -27.93 63.16 -3.46
C GLU A 245 -28.79 63.66 -4.63
N GLN A 246 -28.91 62.90 -5.72
CA GLN A 246 -29.78 63.26 -6.84
C GLN A 246 -31.26 63.38 -6.43
N LYS A 247 -31.72 62.57 -5.47
CA LYS A 247 -33.07 62.67 -4.89
C LYS A 247 -33.30 63.93 -4.08
N VAL A 248 -32.28 64.41 -3.37
CA VAL A 248 -32.28 65.68 -2.65
C VAL A 248 -32.27 66.88 -3.62
N PHE A 249 -31.84 66.68 -4.87
CA PHE A 249 -31.79 67.71 -5.91
C PHE A 249 -32.94 67.67 -6.95
N TRP A 250 -33.99 66.86 -6.77
CA TRP A 250 -35.07 66.86 -7.77
C TRP A 250 -35.79 68.21 -7.83
N ASN A 251 -35.75 68.80 -9.03
CA ASN A 251 -36.53 69.95 -9.49
C ASN A 251 -35.95 71.35 -9.22
N GLY A 252 -34.67 71.55 -9.60
CA GLY A 252 -34.09 72.88 -9.88
C GLY A 252 -34.02 73.85 -8.70
N SER A 253 -34.37 73.37 -7.51
CA SER A 253 -34.34 74.11 -6.26
C SER A 253 -33.85 73.16 -5.18
N THR A 254 -32.98 73.66 -4.32
CA THR A 254 -32.51 72.97 -3.13
C THR A 254 -33.74 72.53 -2.35
N ILE A 255 -33.99 71.22 -2.22
CA ILE A 255 -35.03 70.73 -1.31
C ILE A 255 -34.54 71.07 0.08
N ALA A 256 -34.97 72.21 0.59
CA ALA A 256 -34.90 72.55 1.99
C ALA A 256 -35.61 71.41 2.73
N THR A 257 -34.84 70.55 3.37
CA THR A 257 -35.33 69.38 4.08
C THR A 257 -36.46 69.82 5.01
N LEU A 258 -37.54 69.03 5.16
CA LEU A 258 -38.70 69.35 6.00
C LEU A 258 -38.35 70.02 7.37
N PRO A 259 -37.26 69.62 8.08
CA PRO A 259 -36.80 70.30 9.28
C PRO A 259 -36.37 71.75 9.08
N SER A 260 -35.66 72.09 8.00
CA SER A 260 -35.18 73.46 7.77
C SER A 260 -36.32 74.42 7.42
N LYS A 261 -37.37 73.93 6.75
CA LYS A 261 -38.60 74.71 6.52
C LYS A 261 -39.41 74.90 7.79
N LEU A 262 -39.41 73.92 8.70
CA LEU A 262 -40.04 74.02 10.00
C LEU A 262 -39.30 75.03 10.91
N GLU A 263 -37.97 75.04 10.88
CA GLU A 263 -37.16 76.04 11.58
C GLU A 263 -37.35 77.45 11.01
N GLU A 264 -37.38 77.63 9.68
CA GLU A 264 -37.73 78.92 9.07
C GLU A 264 -39.11 79.41 9.51
N LEU A 265 -40.10 78.51 9.56
CA LEU A 265 -41.45 78.85 10.02
C LEU A 265 -41.46 79.23 11.50
N GLN A 266 -40.75 78.48 12.34
CA GLN A 266 -40.63 78.76 13.77
C GLN A 266 -39.91 80.09 14.03
N GLN A 267 -38.87 80.39 13.26
CA GLN A 267 -38.13 81.64 13.33
C GLN A 267 -39.02 82.82 12.91
N LYS A 268 -39.77 82.68 11.80
CA LYS A 268 -40.74 83.70 11.35
C LYS A 268 -41.87 83.93 12.35
N TYR A 269 -42.36 82.87 12.99
CA TYR A 269 -43.38 83.00 14.02
C TYR A 269 -42.85 83.75 15.24
N LYS A 270 -41.62 83.46 15.67
CA LYS A 270 -40.96 84.19 16.76
C LYS A 270 -40.74 85.67 16.42
N THR A 271 -40.30 86.00 15.21
CA THR A 271 -40.11 87.40 14.81
C THR A 271 -41.43 88.15 14.69
N ASN A 272 -42.47 87.55 14.11
CA ASN A 272 -43.80 88.17 14.02
C ASN A 272 -44.46 88.32 15.39
N HIS A 273 -44.24 87.39 16.31
CA HIS A 273 -44.72 87.52 17.69
C HIS A 273 -43.92 88.58 18.48
N ALA A 274 -42.65 88.81 18.15
CA ALA A 274 -41.84 89.86 18.76
C ALA A 274 -42.18 91.27 18.25
N THR A 275 -42.67 91.40 17.01
CA THR A 275 -43.08 92.70 16.43
C THR A 275 -44.52 93.09 16.75
N LEU A 276 -45.34 92.18 17.29
CA LEU A 276 -46.71 92.44 17.76
C LEU A 276 -46.81 92.82 19.25
N LYS A 277 -45.68 93.01 19.92
CA LYS A 277 -45.56 93.43 21.33
C LYS A 277 -44.99 94.83 21.42
#